data_AF-A0AAG5DJI0-F1
#
_entry.id   AF-A0AAG5DJI0-F1
#
_cell.length_a   1.000
_cell.length_b   1.000
_cell.length_c   1.000
_cell.angle_alpha   90.00
_cell.angle_beta   90.00
_cell.angle_gamma   90.00
#
_symmetry.space_group_name_H-M   'P 1'
#
loop_
_entity.id
_entity.type
_entity.pdbx_description
1 polymer ?
#
loop_
_entity_poly.entity_id
_entity_poly.type
_entity_poly.pdbx_seq_one_letter_code
_entity_poly.pdbx_strand_id
1 'polypeptide(L)'
;MRPLQQLTVECMNSGELEKCPRIDSAESVGFAFITHLEILLVDESDVELLGSLASQLNCLKVGGDQKHLVLRCFNEFHLTALRTLSIACFDCLEPRELNGRCWRLPEHLETLQFNGCKFTERMLEAMLPHFKNLKSLAIEHCSVSTQCIEKNCSFLAVGLKELHFSLRQSKDVIGPSALLHLPNLEHLTLSQFANITLSKQMPRLISVAIEGGQSWTSYILAEVKKINGIGKRRLRKLAHWACRLL
;
A
#
# COMPACT_ATOMS: atom_id res chain seq x y z
N MET A 1 20.03 -26.97 -8.05
CA MET A 1 20.03 -25.50 -7.87
C MET A 1 18.63 -25.07 -7.48
N ARG A 2 18.47 -24.15 -6.51
CA ARG A 2 17.15 -23.56 -6.22
C ARG A 2 16.86 -22.50 -7.29
N PRO A 3 15.67 -22.51 -7.92
CA PRO A 3 15.35 -21.50 -8.92
C PRO A 3 15.19 -20.11 -8.28
N LEU A 4 15.55 -19.06 -9.03
CA LEU A 4 15.40 -17.68 -8.60
C LEU A 4 13.91 -17.32 -8.51
N GLN A 5 13.45 -16.89 -7.34
CA GLN A 5 12.03 -16.56 -7.10
C GLN A 5 11.75 -15.05 -7.02
N GLN A 6 12.81 -14.26 -6.85
CA GLN A 6 12.74 -12.81 -6.68
C GLN A 6 13.67 -12.14 -7.69
N LEU A 7 13.13 -11.13 -8.37
CA LEU A 7 13.85 -10.26 -9.27
C LEU A 7 13.66 -8.81 -8.83
N THR A 8 14.76 -8.09 -8.67
CA THR A 8 14.77 -6.65 -8.42
C THR A 8 15.51 -5.99 -9.57
N VAL A 9 14.85 -5.05 -10.25
CA VAL A 9 15.39 -4.28 -11.36
C VAL A 9 15.53 -2.83 -10.92
N GLU A 10 16.77 -2.42 -10.63
CA GLU A 10 17.12 -1.04 -10.28
C GLU A 10 17.88 -0.41 -11.46
N CYS A 11 17.23 0.47 -12.21
CA CYS A 11 17.90 1.23 -13.26
C CYS A 11 18.67 2.41 -12.65
N MET A 12 19.98 2.25 -12.44
CA MET A 12 20.90 3.36 -12.18
C MET A 12 21.47 3.89 -13.48
N ASN A 13 20.92 5.01 -13.95
CA ASN A 13 21.40 5.84 -15.07
C ASN A 13 21.27 5.23 -16.48
N SER A 14 21.03 6.14 -17.42
CA SER A 14 20.72 5.99 -18.85
C SER A 14 21.82 5.34 -19.71
N GLY A 15 22.37 4.20 -19.30
CA GLY A 15 23.01 3.27 -20.21
C GLY A 15 21.94 2.33 -20.73
N GLU A 16 21.85 2.16 -22.05
CA GLU A 16 20.96 1.20 -22.70
C GLU A 16 20.91 -0.09 -21.88
N LEU A 17 19.71 -0.47 -21.40
CA LEU A 17 19.46 -1.84 -20.99
C LEU A 17 20.03 -2.70 -22.11
N GLU A 18 21.03 -3.55 -21.82
CA GLU A 18 21.37 -4.65 -22.71
C GLU A 18 20.05 -5.31 -23.02
N LYS A 19 19.61 -5.16 -24.28
CA LYS A 19 18.27 -5.46 -24.77
C LYS A 19 17.72 -6.63 -23.96
N CYS A 20 16.73 -6.36 -23.10
CA CYS A 20 15.98 -7.43 -22.43
C CYS A 20 15.75 -8.50 -23.49
N PRO A 21 16.25 -9.74 -23.29
CA PRO A 21 16.18 -10.74 -24.33
C PRO A 21 14.72 -10.84 -24.72
N ARG A 22 14.42 -10.54 -26.00
CA ARG A 22 13.10 -10.80 -26.55
C ARG A 22 12.84 -12.26 -26.22
N ILE A 23 11.85 -12.49 -25.36
CA ILE A 23 11.54 -13.84 -24.87
C ILE A 23 10.86 -14.56 -26.03
N ASP A 24 11.66 -15.01 -26.98
CA ASP A 24 11.30 -16.07 -27.90
C ASP A 24 11.17 -17.34 -27.06
N SER A 25 10.08 -18.06 -27.29
CA SER A 25 9.49 -19.09 -26.43
C SER A 25 10.43 -20.22 -25.94
N ALA A 26 11.67 -20.28 -26.43
CA ALA A 26 12.68 -21.27 -26.07
C ALA A 26 13.62 -20.88 -24.91
N GLU A 27 13.79 -19.60 -24.54
CA GLU A 27 14.65 -19.17 -23.41
C GLU A 27 13.86 -18.90 -22.10
N SER A 28 12.56 -19.19 -22.09
CA SER A 28 11.61 -18.94 -21.00
C SER A 28 11.90 -19.69 -19.67
N VAL A 29 12.88 -20.59 -19.65
CA VAL A 29 13.17 -21.44 -18.48
C VAL A 29 13.74 -20.63 -17.30
N GLY A 30 14.44 -19.52 -17.57
CA GLY A 30 15.08 -18.71 -16.52
C GLY A 30 14.10 -17.92 -15.64
N PHE A 31 12.95 -17.53 -16.20
CA PHE A 31 12.01 -16.61 -15.56
C PHE A 31 10.74 -17.29 -15.02
N ALA A 32 10.49 -18.56 -15.39
CA ALA A 32 9.29 -19.32 -15.01
C ALA A 32 9.04 -19.48 -13.49
N PHE A 33 10.03 -19.15 -12.65
CA PHE A 33 9.94 -19.30 -11.19
C PHE A 33 9.84 -17.96 -10.44
N ILE A 34 9.92 -16.83 -11.15
CA ILE A 34 9.87 -15.51 -10.53
C ILE A 34 8.44 -15.18 -10.14
N THR A 35 8.22 -15.09 -8.84
CA THR A 35 6.93 -14.79 -8.25
C THR A 35 6.92 -13.42 -7.55
N HIS A 36 8.10 -12.82 -7.38
CA HIS A 36 8.30 -11.53 -6.75
C HIS A 36 9.08 -10.62 -7.71
N LEU A 37 8.47 -9.51 -8.11
CA LEU A 37 9.08 -8.50 -8.96
C LEU A 37 9.08 -7.15 -8.25
N GLU A 38 10.25 -6.54 -8.17
CA GLU A 38 10.41 -5.12 -7.82
C GLU A 38 11.03 -4.39 -9.01
N ILE A 39 10.29 -3.43 -9.57
CA ILE A 39 10.66 -2.77 -10.81
C ILE A 39 10.33 -1.27 -10.77
N LEU A 40 11.25 -0.46 -11.29
CA LEU A 40 11.04 0.95 -11.60
C LEU A 40 10.79 1.06 -13.12
N LEU A 41 9.58 1.48 -13.52
CA LEU A 41 9.22 1.68 -14.92
C LEU A 41 9.87 2.94 -15.46
N VAL A 42 10.85 2.78 -16.34
CA VAL A 42 11.57 3.86 -17.03
C VAL A 42 11.22 3.86 -18.52
N ASP A 43 11.00 2.69 -19.11
CA ASP A 43 10.64 2.56 -20.53
C ASP A 43 9.70 1.36 -20.83
N GLU A 44 9.45 1.14 -22.12
CA GLU A 44 8.55 0.09 -22.61
C GLU A 44 9.06 -1.33 -22.38
N SER A 45 10.37 -1.54 -22.28
CA SER A 45 10.94 -2.87 -22.03
C SER A 45 10.61 -3.37 -20.61
N ASP A 46 10.46 -2.46 -19.65
CA ASP A 46 10.00 -2.79 -18.30
C ASP A 46 8.55 -3.30 -18.29
N VAL A 47 7.70 -2.71 -19.14
CA VAL A 47 6.31 -3.11 -19.33
C VAL A 47 6.24 -4.50 -19.96
N GLU A 48 7.08 -4.77 -20.98
CA GLU A 48 7.19 -6.08 -21.61
C GLU A 48 7.66 -7.16 -20.62
N LEU A 49 8.67 -6.85 -19.80
CA LEU A 49 9.15 -7.74 -18.74
C LEU A 49 8.03 -8.09 -17.75
N LEU A 50 7.32 -7.08 -17.23
CA LEU A 50 6.19 -7.29 -16.32
C LEU A 50 5.11 -8.14 -16.99
N GLY A 51 4.80 -7.88 -18.26
CA GLY A 51 3.83 -8.65 -19.03
C GLY A 51 4.19 -10.13 -19.15
N SER A 52 5.47 -10.44 -19.37
CA SER A 52 5.96 -11.82 -19.44
C SER A 52 5.81 -12.60 -18.12
N LEU A 53 5.81 -11.89 -16.99
CA LEU A 53 5.73 -12.45 -15.64
C LEU A 53 4.32 -12.37 -15.04
N ALA A 54 3.42 -11.56 -15.60
CA ALA A 54 2.18 -11.13 -14.94
C ALA A 54 1.32 -12.27 -14.36
N SER A 55 1.20 -13.39 -15.07
CA SER A 55 0.35 -14.51 -14.67
C SER A 55 0.86 -15.31 -13.45
N GLN A 56 2.15 -15.20 -13.12
CA GLN A 56 2.80 -15.96 -12.03
C GLN A 56 3.24 -15.07 -10.85
N LEU A 57 3.13 -13.75 -10.96
CA LEU A 57 3.52 -12.84 -9.89
C LEU A 57 2.56 -12.94 -8.71
N ASN A 58 3.12 -13.30 -7.55
CA ASN A 58 2.46 -13.24 -6.25
C ASN A 58 2.73 -11.89 -5.56
N CYS A 59 3.86 -11.26 -5.85
CA CYS A 59 4.26 -9.98 -5.30
C CYS A 59 4.79 -9.07 -6.41
N LEU A 60 4.25 -7.86 -6.48
CA LEU A 60 4.68 -6.83 -7.39
C LEU A 60 4.89 -5.53 -6.61
N LYS A 61 6.10 -4.99 -6.68
CA LYS A 61 6.38 -3.62 -6.34
C LYS A 61 6.71 -2.88 -7.63
N VAL A 62 5.90 -1.89 -7.96
CA VAL A 62 6.05 -1.12 -9.18
C VAL A 62 6.21 0.36 -8.81
N GLY A 63 7.28 0.96 -9.28
CA GLY A 63 7.52 2.39 -9.18
C GLY A 63 7.63 3.03 -10.55
N GLY A 64 7.54 4.35 -10.63
CA GLY A 64 7.85 5.10 -11.85
C GLY A 64 7.40 6.55 -11.78
N ASP A 65 8.05 7.40 -12.57
CA ASP A 65 7.59 8.78 -12.82
C ASP A 65 6.74 8.88 -14.09
N GLN A 66 6.77 7.87 -14.96
CA GLN A 66 5.98 7.80 -16.17
C GLN A 66 4.59 7.21 -15.92
N LYS A 67 3.61 8.09 -15.65
CA LYS A 67 2.20 7.71 -15.46
C LYS A 67 1.66 6.76 -16.53
N HIS A 68 2.02 6.99 -17.80
CA HIS A 68 1.51 6.19 -18.91
C HIS A 68 1.97 4.72 -18.84
N LEU A 69 3.21 4.43 -18.44
CA LEU A 69 3.71 3.07 -18.28
C LEU A 69 2.97 2.34 -17.16
N VAL A 70 2.76 3.02 -16.02
CA VAL A 70 1.99 2.47 -14.90
C VAL A 70 0.56 2.13 -15.30
N LEU A 71 -0.10 3.03 -16.05
CA LEU A 71 -1.45 2.80 -16.56
C LEU A 71 -1.50 1.62 -17.54
N ARG A 72 -0.51 1.50 -18.43
CA ARG A 72 -0.42 0.35 -19.35
C ARG A 72 -0.31 -0.96 -18.57
N CYS A 73 0.57 -1.03 -17.57
CA CYS A 73 0.70 -2.23 -16.73
C CYS A 73 -0.64 -2.65 -16.09
N PHE A 74 -1.40 -1.72 -15.53
CA PHE A 74 -2.69 -2.03 -14.89
C PHE A 74 -3.84 -2.29 -15.86
N ASN A 75 -3.75 -1.79 -17.10
CA ASN A 75 -4.80 -1.97 -18.11
C ASN A 75 -4.59 -3.20 -19.00
N GLU A 76 -3.34 -3.54 -19.28
CA GLU A 76 -2.96 -4.59 -20.24
C GLU A 76 -2.84 -5.96 -19.56
N PHE A 77 -2.37 -6.02 -18.31
CA PHE A 77 -2.02 -7.28 -17.68
C PHE A 77 -3.02 -7.77 -16.64
N HIS A 78 -3.23 -9.09 -16.63
CA HIS A 78 -4.03 -9.77 -15.63
C HIS A 78 -3.11 -10.38 -14.57
N LEU A 79 -2.97 -9.69 -13.44
CA LEU A 79 -2.15 -10.12 -12.30
C LEU A 79 -2.99 -11.02 -11.37
N THR A 80 -3.46 -12.17 -11.87
CA THR A 80 -4.45 -13.02 -11.19
C THR A 80 -3.91 -13.71 -9.94
N ALA A 81 -2.62 -14.03 -9.88
CA ALA A 81 -1.99 -14.68 -8.73
C ALA A 81 -1.56 -13.69 -7.63
N LEU A 82 -1.74 -12.39 -7.85
CA LEU A 82 -1.14 -11.35 -7.03
C LEU A 82 -1.76 -11.29 -5.63
N ARG A 83 -0.91 -11.41 -4.61
CA ARG A 83 -1.25 -11.28 -3.19
C ARG A 83 -0.73 -9.98 -2.59
N THR A 84 0.38 -9.47 -3.11
CA THR A 84 1.02 -8.25 -2.62
C THR A 84 1.24 -7.28 -3.77
N LEU A 85 0.75 -6.05 -3.61
CA LEU A 85 0.95 -4.95 -4.55
C LEU A 85 1.49 -3.74 -3.80
N SER A 86 2.64 -3.23 -4.23
CA SER A 86 3.16 -1.94 -3.80
C SER A 86 3.29 -1.02 -5.00
N ILE A 87 2.78 0.20 -4.90
CA ILE A 87 2.83 1.19 -5.97
C ILE A 87 3.53 2.43 -5.45
N ALA A 88 4.58 2.86 -6.17
CA ALA A 88 5.32 4.08 -5.93
C ALA A 88 5.32 4.97 -7.18
N CYS A 89 4.22 5.70 -7.40
CA CYS A 89 4.01 6.51 -8.60
C CYS A 89 3.83 7.99 -8.24
N PHE A 90 4.71 8.89 -8.67
CA PHE A 90 4.68 10.29 -8.25
C PHE A 90 3.60 11.15 -8.94
N ASP A 91 2.85 10.57 -9.85
CA ASP A 91 1.82 11.22 -10.64
C ASP A 91 0.40 10.88 -10.18
N CYS A 92 -0.55 11.73 -10.56
CA CYS A 92 -1.95 11.56 -10.21
C CYS A 92 -2.61 10.49 -11.09
N LEU A 93 -3.10 9.41 -10.47
CA LEU A 93 -3.92 8.40 -11.14
C LEU A 93 -5.41 8.68 -10.87
N GLU A 94 -6.24 8.62 -11.91
CA GLU A 94 -7.70 8.77 -11.84
C GLU A 94 -8.44 7.47 -12.19
N PRO A 95 -9.58 7.15 -11.53
CA PRO A 95 -10.32 5.91 -11.79
C PRO A 95 -10.65 5.66 -13.27
N ARG A 96 -10.94 6.73 -14.01
CA ARG A 96 -11.32 6.67 -15.44
C ARG A 96 -10.20 6.16 -16.33
N GLU A 97 -8.95 6.33 -15.91
CA GLU A 97 -7.77 5.96 -16.69
C GLU A 97 -7.44 4.47 -16.57
N LEU A 98 -7.98 3.82 -15.54
CA LEU A 98 -7.79 2.39 -15.28
C LEU A 98 -8.84 1.52 -16.00
N ASN A 99 -9.67 2.09 -16.88
CA ASN A 99 -10.65 1.39 -17.74
C ASN A 99 -11.50 0.32 -17.03
N GLY A 100 -11.70 0.48 -15.72
CA GLY A 100 -12.29 -0.53 -14.86
C GLY A 100 -11.59 -1.90 -14.81
N ARG A 101 -10.31 -1.97 -15.16
CA ARG A 101 -9.50 -3.21 -15.13
C ARG A 101 -8.65 -3.35 -13.88
N CYS A 102 -8.34 -2.25 -13.18
CA CYS A 102 -7.75 -2.30 -11.83
C CYS A 102 -8.60 -3.12 -10.84
N TRP A 103 -9.88 -3.30 -11.13
CA TRP A 103 -10.82 -4.17 -10.42
C TRP A 103 -10.59 -5.67 -10.61
N ARG A 104 -9.61 -6.10 -11.41
CA ARG A 104 -9.29 -7.53 -11.67
C ARG A 104 -8.19 -8.09 -10.79
N LEU A 105 -7.49 -7.23 -10.06
CA LEU A 105 -6.53 -7.57 -9.00
C LEU A 105 -7.13 -8.21 -7.72
N PRO A 106 -8.42 -8.05 -7.35
CA PRO A 106 -8.81 -8.11 -5.94
C PRO A 106 -9.13 -9.49 -5.39
N GLU A 107 -9.25 -10.53 -6.22
CA GLU A 107 -9.72 -11.83 -5.71
C GLU A 107 -8.72 -12.46 -4.74
N HIS A 108 -7.42 -12.20 -4.89
CA HIS A 108 -6.38 -12.79 -4.04
C HIS A 108 -5.48 -11.76 -3.35
N LEU A 109 -5.74 -10.46 -3.54
CA LEU A 109 -4.92 -9.42 -2.96
C LEU A 109 -5.10 -9.34 -1.43
N GLU A 110 -4.03 -9.60 -0.70
CA GLU A 110 -3.98 -9.58 0.76
C GLU A 110 -3.24 -8.34 1.30
N THR A 111 -2.28 -7.81 0.54
CA THR A 111 -1.45 -6.67 0.92
C THR A 111 -1.42 -5.62 -0.17
N LEU A 112 -1.73 -4.38 0.21
CA LEU A 112 -1.69 -3.22 -0.68
C LEU A 112 -0.89 -2.10 -0.03
N GLN A 113 0.11 -1.58 -0.74
CA GLN A 113 0.92 -0.46 -0.32
C GLN A 113 0.94 0.62 -1.40
N PHE A 114 0.80 1.86 -0.94
CA PHE A 114 0.93 3.06 -1.75
C PHE A 114 2.00 3.94 -1.12
N ASN A 115 3.00 4.34 -1.89
CA ASN A 115 4.09 5.18 -1.41
C ASN A 115 4.32 6.37 -2.34
N GLY A 116 4.19 7.59 -1.80
CA GLY A 116 4.49 8.82 -2.54
C GLY A 116 3.49 9.13 -3.65
N CYS A 117 2.38 8.39 -3.70
CA CYS A 117 1.41 8.53 -4.77
C CYS A 117 0.53 9.76 -4.61
N LYS A 118 0.40 10.54 -5.68
CA LYS A 118 -0.57 11.65 -5.75
C LYS A 118 -1.97 11.12 -6.09
N PHE A 119 -2.48 10.17 -5.31
CA PHE A 119 -3.84 9.68 -5.51
C PHE A 119 -4.88 10.79 -5.34
N THR A 120 -5.92 10.77 -6.17
CA THR A 120 -7.15 11.48 -5.84
C THR A 120 -7.94 10.64 -4.84
N GLU A 121 -8.68 11.30 -3.94
CA GLU A 121 -9.59 10.61 -3.01
C GLU A 121 -10.57 9.70 -3.75
N ARG A 122 -10.98 10.12 -4.95
CA ARG A 122 -11.81 9.34 -5.87
C ARG A 122 -11.17 8.01 -6.26
N MET A 123 -9.84 7.96 -6.38
CA MET A 123 -9.16 6.70 -6.65
C MET A 123 -9.31 5.73 -5.49
N LEU A 124 -9.04 6.15 -4.26
CA LEU A 124 -9.19 5.26 -3.10
C LEU A 124 -10.65 4.82 -2.91
N GLU A 125 -11.59 5.76 -3.08
CA GLU A 125 -13.03 5.47 -3.03
C GLU A 125 -13.49 4.47 -4.07
N ALA A 126 -12.91 4.53 -5.26
CA ALA A 126 -13.21 3.56 -6.29
C ALA A 126 -12.50 2.22 -5.95
N MET A 127 -11.20 2.24 -5.63
CA MET A 127 -10.29 1.09 -5.44
C MET A 127 -10.67 0.17 -4.28
N LEU A 128 -10.76 0.73 -3.07
CA LEU A 128 -10.79 -0.05 -1.83
C LEU A 128 -12.02 -0.97 -1.67
N PRO A 129 -13.24 -0.61 -2.11
CA PRO A 129 -14.40 -1.50 -2.03
C PRO A 129 -14.25 -2.84 -2.74
N HIS A 130 -13.31 -2.94 -3.70
CA HIS A 130 -13.09 -4.18 -4.44
C HIS A 130 -12.16 -5.15 -3.70
N PHE A 131 -11.28 -4.69 -2.81
CA PHE A 131 -10.28 -5.53 -2.13
C PHE A 131 -10.85 -6.25 -0.89
N LYS A 132 -11.74 -7.22 -1.13
CA LYS A 132 -12.45 -7.95 -0.07
C LYS A 132 -11.54 -8.82 0.82
N ASN A 133 -10.40 -9.26 0.29
CA ASN A 133 -9.46 -10.13 0.99
C ASN A 133 -8.26 -9.38 1.60
N LEU A 134 -8.31 -8.04 1.58
CA LEU A 134 -7.22 -7.21 2.07
C LEU A 134 -7.04 -7.37 3.59
N LYS A 135 -5.85 -7.77 3.99
CA LYS A 135 -5.42 -7.92 5.39
C LYS A 135 -4.50 -6.79 5.82
N SER A 136 -3.71 -6.25 4.90
CA SER A 136 -2.75 -5.18 5.16
C SER A 136 -2.90 -4.04 4.16
N LEU A 137 -3.03 -2.82 4.69
CA LEU A 137 -3.05 -1.58 3.90
C LEU A 137 -1.99 -0.62 4.42
N ALA A 138 -1.12 -0.15 3.53
CA ALA A 138 -0.17 0.91 3.80
C ALA A 138 -0.41 2.09 2.83
N ILE A 139 -0.63 3.29 3.36
CA ILE A 139 -0.72 4.53 2.60
C ILE A 139 0.31 5.48 3.17
N GLU A 140 1.41 5.64 2.44
CA GLU A 140 2.61 6.34 2.84
C GLU A 140 2.89 7.49 1.88
N HIS A 141 3.21 8.66 2.44
CA HIS A 141 3.56 9.86 1.70
C HIS A 141 2.55 10.28 0.60
N CYS A 142 1.30 9.84 0.70
CA CYS A 142 0.22 10.21 -0.22
C CYS A 142 -0.47 11.51 0.19
N SER A 143 -1.21 12.11 -0.75
CA SER A 143 -2.02 13.32 -0.52
C SER A 143 -3.51 12.98 -0.37
N VAL A 144 -3.91 12.50 0.81
CA VAL A 144 -5.28 12.02 1.09
C VAL A 144 -5.81 12.68 2.35
N SER A 145 -7.10 13.04 2.39
CA SER A 145 -7.74 13.56 3.63
C SER A 145 -7.99 12.46 4.65
N THR A 146 -8.08 12.85 5.93
CA THR A 146 -8.47 11.94 7.02
C THR A 146 -9.91 11.44 6.84
N GLN A 147 -10.79 12.25 6.26
CA GLN A 147 -12.18 11.88 5.97
C GLN A 147 -12.29 10.81 4.89
N CYS A 148 -11.48 10.94 3.83
CA CYS A 148 -11.39 9.91 2.80
C CYS A 148 -10.95 8.58 3.41
N ILE A 149 -9.98 8.61 4.33
CA ILE A 149 -9.53 7.42 5.05
C ILE A 149 -10.65 6.80 5.90
N GLU A 150 -11.34 7.58 6.73
CA GLU A 150 -12.45 7.07 7.55
C GLU A 150 -13.53 6.38 6.71
N LYS A 151 -13.99 7.06 5.65
CA LYS A 151 -14.99 6.53 4.73
C LYS A 151 -14.52 5.21 4.11
N ASN A 152 -13.27 5.13 3.70
CA ASN A 152 -12.76 3.97 2.98
C ASN A 152 -12.35 2.80 3.87
N CYS A 153 -11.78 3.07 5.04
CA CYS A 153 -11.44 2.06 6.03
C CYS A 153 -12.68 1.30 6.53
N SER A 154 -13.86 1.93 6.50
CA SER A 154 -15.12 1.25 6.82
C SER A 154 -15.40 0.06 5.90
N PHE A 155 -15.03 0.12 4.61
CA PHE A 155 -15.19 -1.00 3.67
C PHE A 155 -14.22 -2.15 3.97
N LEU A 156 -13.05 -1.83 4.52
CA LEU A 156 -11.98 -2.80 4.80
C LEU A 156 -12.11 -3.42 6.21
N ALA A 157 -12.98 -2.86 7.06
CA ALA A 157 -13.10 -3.18 8.49
C ALA A 157 -13.36 -4.66 8.82
N VAL A 158 -13.88 -5.44 7.86
CA VAL A 158 -14.20 -6.86 8.06
C VAL A 158 -12.95 -7.74 8.03
N GLY A 159 -11.95 -7.43 7.19
CA GLY A 159 -10.78 -8.29 6.97
C GLY A 159 -9.44 -7.66 7.37
N LEU A 160 -9.39 -6.33 7.50
CA LEU A 160 -8.14 -5.60 7.71
C LEU A 160 -7.56 -5.85 9.11
N LYS A 161 -6.34 -6.39 9.15
CA LYS A 161 -5.55 -6.67 10.36
C LYS A 161 -4.46 -5.63 10.57
N GLU A 162 -3.88 -5.11 9.50
CA GLU A 162 -2.74 -4.20 9.55
C GLU A 162 -3.05 -2.92 8.78
N LEU A 163 -2.75 -1.80 9.40
CA LEU A 163 -2.96 -0.49 8.83
C LEU A 163 -1.76 0.41 9.12
N HIS A 164 -1.10 0.88 8.05
CA HIS A 164 -0.04 1.87 8.13
C HIS A 164 -0.46 3.14 7.40
N PHE A 165 -0.46 4.25 8.12
CA PHE A 165 -0.75 5.56 7.60
C PHE A 165 0.40 6.53 7.89
N SER A 166 1.01 7.06 6.85
CA SER A 166 2.03 8.11 6.90
C SER A 166 1.70 9.14 5.83
N LEU A 167 1.33 10.37 6.17
CA LEU A 167 0.98 11.39 5.15
C LEU A 167 1.95 12.56 5.18
N ARG A 168 2.30 13.08 4.00
CA ARG A 168 3.07 14.34 3.89
C ARG A 168 2.11 15.51 4.11
N GLN A 169 1.97 15.95 5.37
CA GLN A 169 1.11 17.07 5.78
C GLN A 169 -0.35 16.92 5.30
N SER A 170 -1.22 16.36 6.15
CA SER A 170 -2.65 16.31 5.87
C SER A 170 -3.16 17.73 5.55
N LYS A 171 -3.91 17.88 4.44
CA LYS A 171 -4.61 19.13 4.13
C LYS A 171 -5.61 19.54 5.23
N ASP A 172 -5.95 18.60 6.11
CA ASP A 172 -6.96 18.73 7.17
C ASP A 172 -6.40 19.22 8.52
N VAL A 173 -5.59 20.28 8.52
CA VAL A 173 -5.27 20.98 9.79
C VAL A 173 -6.54 21.59 10.41
N ILE A 174 -7.59 21.80 9.62
CA ILE A 174 -8.85 22.43 10.02
C ILE A 174 -10.02 21.56 9.51
N GLY A 175 -10.59 20.72 10.38
CA GLY A 175 -11.72 19.85 10.03
C GLY A 175 -12.23 19.03 11.22
N PRO A 176 -13.35 18.30 11.10
CA PRO A 176 -13.74 17.32 12.11
C PRO A 176 -12.74 16.16 12.16
N SER A 177 -12.47 15.65 13.37
CA SER A 177 -11.57 14.51 13.55
C SER A 177 -12.19 13.24 12.95
N ALA A 178 -11.43 12.53 12.12
CA ALA A 178 -11.89 11.32 11.46
C ALA A 178 -11.93 10.14 12.45
N LEU A 179 -13.04 9.41 12.54
CA LEU A 179 -13.17 8.27 13.47
C LEU A 179 -12.77 6.96 12.79
N LEU A 180 -11.66 6.37 13.23
CA LEU A 180 -11.29 5.03 12.79
C LEU A 180 -11.97 3.96 13.63
N HIS A 181 -12.92 3.25 13.02
CA HIS A 181 -13.55 2.06 13.59
C HIS A 181 -13.16 0.80 12.80
N LEU A 182 -12.19 0.06 13.34
CA LEU A 182 -11.63 -1.14 12.72
C LEU A 182 -11.61 -2.27 13.77
N PRO A 183 -12.72 -3.01 13.97
CA PRO A 183 -12.87 -3.95 15.08
C PRO A 183 -11.92 -5.15 14.99
N ASN A 184 -11.46 -5.49 13.78
CA ASN A 184 -10.55 -6.60 13.51
C ASN A 184 -9.08 -6.20 13.43
N LEU A 185 -8.75 -4.92 13.58
CA LEU A 185 -7.37 -4.44 13.45
C LEU A 185 -6.51 -4.99 14.58
N GLU A 186 -5.36 -5.55 14.22
CA GLU A 186 -4.35 -6.11 15.10
C GLU A 186 -3.15 -5.15 15.21
N HIS A 187 -2.76 -4.50 14.10
CA HIS A 187 -1.61 -3.59 14.05
C HIS A 187 -1.98 -2.25 13.40
N LEU A 188 -1.66 -1.15 14.09
CA LEU A 188 -1.86 0.21 13.62
C LEU A 188 -0.54 0.97 13.68
N THR A 189 -0.13 1.58 12.57
CA THR A 189 0.99 2.52 12.52
C THR A 189 0.46 3.85 11.99
N LEU A 190 0.67 4.91 12.74
CA LEU A 190 0.30 6.28 12.38
C LEU A 190 1.57 7.12 12.36
N SER A 191 1.78 7.90 11.31
CA SER A 191 2.90 8.84 11.16
C SER A 191 2.41 10.18 10.63
N GLN A 192 2.77 11.28 11.28
CA GLN A 192 2.50 12.65 10.81
C GLN A 192 1.01 12.97 10.50
N PHE A 193 0.07 12.54 11.36
CA PHE A 193 -1.35 12.92 11.20
C PHE A 193 -1.72 14.18 11.98
N ALA A 194 -2.74 14.89 11.54
CA ALA A 194 -3.56 15.70 12.42
C ALA A 194 -4.97 15.10 12.39
N ASN A 195 -5.72 15.20 13.48
CA ASN A 195 -7.18 15.05 13.44
C ASN A 195 -7.74 13.62 13.19
N ILE A 196 -7.22 12.60 13.87
CA ILE A 196 -7.81 11.25 13.93
C ILE A 196 -8.25 10.93 15.36
N THR A 197 -9.46 10.39 15.48
CA THR A 197 -9.99 9.77 16.70
C THR A 197 -10.02 8.26 16.53
N LEU A 198 -9.62 7.51 17.55
CA LEU A 198 -9.71 6.04 17.54
C LEU A 198 -10.98 5.59 18.25
N SER A 199 -11.68 4.62 17.66
CA SER A 199 -12.84 4.01 18.33
C SER A 199 -12.42 3.35 19.65
N LYS A 200 -13.26 3.48 20.69
CA LYS A 200 -13.05 2.77 21.97
C LYS A 200 -13.11 1.24 21.81
N GLN A 201 -13.75 0.76 20.75
CA GLN A 201 -14.00 -0.66 20.48
C GLN A 201 -13.02 -1.19 19.43
N MET A 202 -11.78 -1.43 19.83
CA MET A 202 -10.75 -2.12 19.02
C MET A 202 -10.25 -3.37 19.77
N PRO A 203 -11.10 -4.40 19.90
CA PRO A 203 -10.85 -5.52 20.79
C PRO A 203 -9.63 -6.35 20.38
N ARG A 204 -9.29 -6.41 19.09
CA ARG A 204 -8.16 -7.16 18.57
C ARG A 204 -6.85 -6.40 18.50
N LEU A 205 -6.83 -5.11 18.81
CA LEU A 205 -5.64 -4.27 18.64
C LEU A 205 -4.49 -4.74 19.53
N ILE A 206 -3.45 -5.28 18.90
CA ILE A 206 -2.25 -5.85 19.52
C ILE A 206 -1.12 -4.84 19.52
N SER A 207 -0.91 -4.08 18.42
CA SER A 207 0.17 -3.11 18.23
C SER A 207 -0.31 -1.74 17.81
N VAL A 208 0.22 -0.66 18.42
CA VAL A 208 0.07 0.71 17.92
C VAL A 208 1.44 1.40 17.88
N ALA A 209 1.84 1.86 16.69
CA ALA A 209 2.96 2.73 16.43
C ALA A 209 2.54 4.13 16.02
N ILE A 210 3.27 5.12 16.54
CA ILE A 210 2.94 6.54 16.51
C ILE A 210 4.23 7.29 16.24
N GLU A 211 4.39 7.84 15.05
CA GLU A 211 5.59 8.52 14.56
C GLU A 211 5.35 9.99 14.23
N GLY A 212 6.08 10.91 14.85
CA GLY A 212 5.89 12.34 14.58
C GLY A 212 6.35 13.26 15.71
N GLY A 213 5.97 14.54 15.63
CA GLY A 213 6.34 15.55 16.63
C GLY A 213 5.72 15.32 18.01
N GLN A 214 6.31 15.92 19.06
CA GLN A 214 5.89 15.69 20.47
C GLN A 214 4.44 16.04 20.75
N SER A 215 3.96 17.17 20.21
CA SER A 215 2.60 17.67 20.43
C SER A 215 1.54 16.70 19.91
N TRP A 216 1.69 16.24 18.67
CA TRP A 216 0.78 15.28 18.06
C TRP A 216 0.85 13.89 18.72
N THR A 217 2.07 13.42 18.99
CA THR A 217 2.27 12.11 19.63
C THR A 217 1.52 12.06 20.96
N SER A 218 1.52 13.16 21.72
CA SER A 218 0.80 13.26 22.99
C SER A 218 -0.73 13.17 22.82
N TYR A 219 -1.27 13.79 21.76
CA TYR A 219 -2.71 13.73 21.45
C TYR A 219 -3.17 12.31 21.09
N ILE A 220 -2.50 11.64 20.14
CA ILE A 220 -2.87 10.27 19.75
C ILE A 220 -2.66 9.29 20.89
N LEU A 221 -1.63 9.46 21.71
CA LEU A 221 -1.46 8.64 22.91
C LEU A 221 -2.63 8.79 23.89
N ALA A 222 -3.25 9.97 23.99
CA ALA A 222 -4.44 10.16 24.80
C ALA A 222 -5.65 9.41 24.21
N GLU A 223 -5.81 9.38 22.89
CA GLU A 223 -6.84 8.59 22.21
C GLU A 223 -6.63 7.09 22.39
N VAL A 224 -5.41 6.59 22.19
CA VAL A 224 -5.07 5.18 22.39
C VAL A 224 -5.42 4.73 23.80
N LYS A 225 -5.16 5.55 24.83
CA LYS A 225 -5.50 5.26 26.23
C LYS A 225 -7.01 5.13 26.48
N LYS A 226 -7.86 5.68 25.62
CA LYS A 226 -9.33 5.56 25.71
C LYS A 226 -9.85 4.22 25.18
N ILE A 227 -9.02 3.44 24.49
CA ILE A 227 -9.40 2.13 23.96
C ILE A 227 -9.63 1.13 25.10
N ASN A 228 -10.75 0.41 25.03
CA ASN A 228 -11.15 -0.50 26.10
C ASN A 228 -10.11 -1.62 26.30
N GLY A 229 -9.63 -1.76 27.54
CA GLY A 229 -8.68 -2.82 27.91
C GLY A 229 -7.25 -2.61 27.44
N ILE A 230 -6.94 -1.48 26.78
CA ILE A 230 -5.61 -1.18 26.22
C ILE A 230 -4.52 -1.11 27.30
N GLY A 231 -4.84 -0.58 28.49
CA GLY A 231 -3.90 -0.47 29.60
C GLY A 231 -3.48 -1.81 30.21
N LYS A 232 -4.20 -2.89 29.90
CA LYS A 232 -3.83 -4.27 30.27
C LYS A 232 -2.95 -4.94 29.21
N ARG A 233 -2.79 -4.33 28.02
CA ARG A 233 -1.96 -4.79 26.91
C ARG A 233 -0.57 -4.15 27.05
N ARG A 234 0.51 -4.87 26.74
CA ARG A 234 1.87 -4.43 27.10
C ARG A 234 2.31 -3.30 26.17
N LEU A 235 2.21 -2.06 26.63
CA LEU A 235 2.75 -0.87 25.96
C LEU A 235 4.28 -0.83 26.11
N ARG A 236 5.03 -0.81 24.99
CA ARG A 236 6.46 -0.43 25.00
C ARG A 236 6.70 0.79 24.12
N LYS A 237 7.43 1.76 24.67
CA LYS A 237 7.94 2.95 23.97
C LYS A 237 9.24 2.55 23.26
N LEU A 238 9.32 2.65 21.94
CA LEU A 238 10.58 2.41 21.21
C LEU A 238 11.43 3.69 21.23
N ALA A 239 12.75 3.48 21.28
CA ALA A 239 13.76 4.53 21.22
C ALA A 239 13.94 5.01 19.77
N HIS A 240 12.90 5.66 19.24
CA HIS A 240 12.86 6.63 18.15
C HIS A 240 11.39 6.75 17.81
N TRP A 241 10.74 7.79 18.36
CA TRP A 241 9.38 8.27 18.06
C TRP A 241 8.41 7.21 17.51
N ALA A 242 8.28 6.06 18.16
CA ALA A 242 7.33 5.01 17.79
C ALA A 242 6.92 4.31 19.08
N CYS A 243 5.63 4.20 19.35
CA CYS A 243 5.15 3.21 20.31
C CYS A 243 5.01 1.85 19.61
N ARG A 244 5.00 0.73 20.33
CA ARG A 244 4.40 -0.53 19.84
C ARG A 244 3.58 -1.09 20.99
N LEU A 245 2.40 -1.63 20.70
CA LEU A 245 1.70 -2.50 21.65
C LEU A 245 2.12 -3.95 21.32
N LEU A 246 2.19 -4.82 22.32
CA LEU A 246 2.25 -6.29 22.17
C LEU A 246 1.07 -6.91 22.93
#